data_AF-A0A8X6XQ53-F1
#
_entry.id   AF-A0A8X6XQ53-F1
#
_cell.length_a   1.000
_cell.length_b   1.000
_cell.length_c   1.000
_cell.angle_alpha   90.00
_cell.angle_beta   90.00
_cell.angle_gamma   90.00
#
_symmetry.space_group_name_H-M   'P 1'
#
loop_
_entity.id
_entity.type
_entity.pdbx_description
1 polymer ?
#
loop_
_entity_poly.entity_id
_entity_poly.type
_entity_poly.pdbx_seq_one_letter_code
_entity_poly.pdbx_strand_id
1 'polypeptide(L)'
;MQMFTVLSQEKATSPYFQGVYSRDTLPSLQENMCAIVNSDDSSQPGTHWLALFVNDKRELEFYDSFGQPPVFYNISTTIYLDVLWNSKVFQSPTSNVCGQYCIYFLFKRCQGYSMHYILNQLYINDFQMYQFVKKRYGVRFVFRK
;
A
#
# COMPACT_ATOMS: atom_id res chain seq x y z
N MET A 1 -9.30 5.94 -7.80
CA MET A 1 -9.97 7.15 -7.27
C MET A 1 -10.19 7.10 -5.75
N GLN A 2 -10.83 6.07 -5.19
CA GLN A 2 -11.15 6.04 -3.75
C GLN A 2 -9.93 6.02 -2.80
N MET A 3 -8.87 5.25 -3.11
CA MET A 3 -7.65 5.24 -2.28
C MET A 3 -6.95 6.60 -2.25
N PHE A 4 -6.92 7.30 -3.39
CA PHE A 4 -6.37 8.66 -3.47
C PHE A 4 -7.11 9.58 -2.50
N THR A 5 -8.45 9.65 -2.60
CA THR A 5 -9.28 10.47 -1.71
C THR A 5 -9.06 10.16 -0.24
N VAL A 6 -9.01 8.86 0.12
CA VAL A 6 -8.79 8.45 1.52
C VAL A 6 -7.44 8.92 2.04
N LEU A 7 -6.36 8.65 1.31
CA LEU A 7 -5.00 8.90 1.78
C LEU A 7 -4.58 10.38 1.66
N SER A 8 -5.14 11.12 0.71
CA SER A 8 -4.89 12.56 0.56
C SER A 8 -5.64 13.42 1.58
N GLN A 9 -6.70 12.88 2.21
CA GLN A 9 -7.51 13.60 3.21
C GLN A 9 -7.25 13.13 4.64
N GLU A 10 -6.70 11.93 4.83
CA GLU A 10 -6.32 11.44 6.15
C GLU A 10 -5.15 12.26 6.72
N LYS A 11 -5.34 12.81 7.93
CA LYS A 11 -4.38 13.69 8.58
C LYS A 11 -3.01 13.03 8.76
N ALA A 12 -2.99 11.72 9.05
CA ALA A 12 -1.75 10.99 9.21
C ALA A 12 -0.97 10.85 7.89
N THR A 13 -1.64 10.61 6.77
CA THR A 13 -0.99 10.23 5.50
C THR A 13 -0.81 11.40 4.54
N SER A 14 -1.71 12.39 4.55
CA SER A 14 -1.72 13.52 3.61
C SER A 14 -0.40 14.31 3.50
N PRO A 15 0.44 14.48 4.55
CA PRO A 15 1.73 15.15 4.41
C PRO A 15 2.77 14.36 3.60
N TYR A 16 2.60 13.05 3.49
CA TYR A 16 3.57 12.12 2.90
C TYR A 16 3.08 11.51 1.57
N PHE A 17 1.77 11.52 1.33
CA PHE A 17 1.15 10.78 0.25
C PHE A 17 1.31 11.46 -1.11
N GLN A 18 2.03 10.78 -2.02
CA GLN A 18 2.34 11.27 -3.36
C GLN A 18 1.28 10.92 -4.41
N GLY A 19 0.46 9.91 -4.17
CA GLY A 19 -0.62 9.54 -5.08
C GLY A 19 -0.75 8.04 -5.34
N VAL A 20 -1.51 7.76 -6.40
CA VAL A 20 -1.81 6.40 -6.87
C VAL A 20 -1.29 6.29 -8.29
N TYR A 21 -0.44 5.31 -8.55
CA TYR A 21 0.27 5.13 -9.82
C TYR A 21 0.08 3.71 -10.35
N SER A 22 0.21 3.52 -11.66
CA SER A 22 0.50 2.21 -12.25
C SER A 22 2.01 1.94 -12.20
N ARG A 23 2.45 0.68 -12.27
CA ARG A 23 3.88 0.34 -12.10
C ARG A 23 4.82 1.05 -13.10
N ASP A 24 4.34 1.36 -14.30
CA ASP A 24 5.04 2.06 -15.39
C ASP A 24 5.02 3.58 -15.25
N THR A 25 4.19 4.11 -14.36
CA THR A 25 4.02 5.56 -14.11
C THR A 25 4.49 5.98 -12.72
N LEU A 26 5.02 5.04 -11.94
CA LEU A 26 5.52 5.30 -10.58
C LEU A 26 6.74 6.22 -10.64
N PRO A 27 6.69 7.42 -10.03
CA PRO A 27 7.85 8.30 -9.95
C PRO A 27 8.85 7.79 -8.90
N SER A 28 10.08 8.29 -8.97
CA SER A 28 11.06 8.14 -7.90
C SER A 28 10.56 8.82 -6.61
N LEU A 29 10.21 8.03 -5.60
CA LEU A 29 9.76 8.56 -4.32
C LEU A 29 10.97 9.06 -3.52
N GLN A 30 10.82 10.26 -2.93
CA GLN A 30 11.81 10.83 -2.02
C GLN A 30 11.63 10.28 -0.59
N GLU A 31 12.56 10.61 0.29
CA GLU A 31 12.45 10.29 1.72
C GLU A 31 11.16 10.84 2.33
N ASN A 32 10.60 10.08 3.28
CA ASN A 32 9.34 10.40 3.93
C ASN A 32 8.17 10.54 2.95
N MET A 33 8.16 9.79 1.86
CA MET A 33 7.05 9.78 0.91
C MET A 33 6.42 8.40 0.80
N CYS A 34 5.12 8.37 0.52
CA CYS A 34 4.41 7.13 0.29
C CYS A 34 3.49 7.19 -0.92
N ALA A 35 3.22 6.03 -1.51
CA ALA A 35 2.36 5.91 -2.67
C ALA A 35 1.61 4.58 -2.67
N ILE A 36 0.51 4.54 -3.42
CA ILE A 36 -0.13 3.30 -3.83
C ILE A 36 0.27 3.00 -5.27
N VAL A 37 0.56 1.74 -5.55
CA VAL A 37 0.94 1.28 -6.88
C VAL A 37 0.01 0.16 -7.32
N ASN A 38 -0.45 0.22 -8.57
CA ASN A 38 -1.07 -0.91 -9.23
C ASN A 38 0.01 -1.83 -9.82
N SER A 39 -0.17 -3.14 -9.69
CA SER A 39 0.75 -4.13 -10.26
C SER A 39 0.79 -4.13 -11.79
N ASP A 40 -0.24 -3.62 -12.45
CA ASP A 40 -0.31 -3.56 -13.90
C ASP A 40 0.15 -2.20 -14.44
N ASP A 41 0.47 -2.18 -15.73
CA ASP A 41 0.76 -0.97 -16.48
C ASP A 41 -0.47 -0.08 -16.64
N SER A 42 -0.27 1.20 -16.90
CA SER A 42 -1.32 2.21 -17.07
C SER A 42 -2.31 1.90 -18.21
N SER A 43 -1.91 1.04 -19.16
CA SER A 43 -2.76 0.55 -20.26
C SER A 43 -3.71 -0.58 -19.87
N GLN A 44 -3.57 -1.15 -18.67
CA GLN A 44 -4.31 -2.31 -18.19
C GLN A 44 -5.36 -1.92 -17.15
N PRO A 45 -6.40 -2.76 -16.94
CA PRO A 45 -7.50 -2.44 -16.02
C PRO A 45 -7.10 -2.34 -14.54
N GLY A 46 -5.95 -2.91 -14.17
CA GLY A 46 -5.37 -2.86 -12.83
C GLY A 46 -5.87 -3.98 -11.91
N THR A 47 -5.02 -4.96 -11.64
CA THR A 47 -5.40 -6.23 -10.99
C THR A 47 -5.10 -6.28 -9.49
N HIS A 48 -4.04 -5.62 -9.03
CA HIS A 48 -3.61 -5.69 -7.63
C HIS A 48 -3.03 -4.37 -7.13
N TRP A 49 -3.20 -4.09 -5.83
CA TRP A 49 -2.76 -2.85 -5.20
C TRP A 49 -1.67 -3.12 -4.16
N LEU A 50 -0.64 -2.29 -4.21
CA LEU A 50 0.59 -2.36 -3.42
C LEU A 50 0.78 -1.02 -2.70
N ALA A 51 1.43 -1.04 -1.53
CA ALA A 51 1.79 0.18 -0.82
C ALA A 51 3.31 0.33 -0.73
N LEU A 52 3.78 1.54 -1.00
CA LEU A 52 5.18 1.93 -0.88
C LEU A 52 5.34 3.03 0.17
N PHE A 53 6.36 2.90 1.01
CA PHE A 53 6.79 3.96 1.92
C PHE A 53 8.31 4.06 1.87
N VAL A 54 8.85 5.25 1.65
CA VAL A 54 10.30 5.50 1.71
C VAL A 54 10.60 6.23 3.01
N ASN A 55 11.43 5.63 3.86
CA ASN A 55 11.79 6.25 5.14
C ASN A 55 12.88 7.33 4.97
N ASP A 56 13.25 7.94 6.09
CA ASP A 56 14.29 8.98 6.21
C ASP A 56 15.71 8.49 5.88
N LYS A 57 15.90 7.18 5.69
CA LYS A 57 17.18 6.56 5.31
C LYS A 57 17.21 6.10 3.86
N ARG A 58 16.25 6.52 3.04
CA ARG A 58 16.07 6.06 1.64
C ARG A 58 15.91 4.54 1.50
N GLU A 59 15.40 3.89 2.53
CA GLU A 59 14.98 2.48 2.46
C GLU A 59 13.51 2.44 2.01
N LEU A 60 13.24 1.60 1.01
CA LEU A 60 11.90 1.34 0.50
C LEU A 60 11.24 0.23 1.32
N GLU A 61 10.14 0.55 1.99
CA GLU A 61 9.22 -0.44 2.54
C GLU A 61 8.13 -0.75 1.50
N PHE A 62 8.20 -1.95 0.93
CA PHE A 62 7.25 -2.49 -0.04
C PHE A 62 6.26 -3.41 0.66
N TYR A 63 4.98 -3.05 0.65
CA TYR A 63 3.93 -3.86 1.27
C TYR A 63 3.00 -4.46 0.22
N ASP A 64 2.84 -5.78 0.33
CA ASP A 64 1.89 -6.58 -0.44
C ASP A 64 1.09 -7.49 0.50
N SER A 65 -0.24 -7.44 0.44
CA SER A 65 -1.10 -8.33 1.24
C SER A 65 -0.95 -9.81 0.91
N PHE A 66 -0.38 -10.17 -0.25
CA PHE A 66 -0.02 -11.54 -0.62
C PHE A 66 1.46 -11.90 -0.36
N GLY A 67 2.25 -10.98 0.18
CA GLY A 67 3.62 -11.23 0.61
C GLY A 67 4.64 -11.42 -0.52
N GLN A 68 4.35 -10.92 -1.73
CA GLN A 68 5.28 -10.97 -2.85
C GLN A 68 6.30 -9.82 -2.81
N PRO A 69 7.54 -10.07 -3.23
CA PRO A 69 8.56 -9.03 -3.34
C PRO A 69 8.34 -8.11 -4.56
N PRO A 70 8.95 -6.91 -4.61
CA PRO A 70 8.84 -6.00 -5.76
C PRO A 70 9.19 -6.63 -7.12
N VAL A 71 10.18 -7.52 -7.13
CA VAL A 71 10.64 -8.21 -8.35
C VAL A 71 9.55 -9.06 -9.00
N PHE A 72 8.59 -9.56 -8.22
CA PHE A 72 7.45 -10.31 -8.74
C PHE A 72 6.59 -9.47 -9.71
N TYR A 73 6.55 -8.15 -9.50
CA TYR A 73 5.74 -7.20 -10.29
C TYR A 73 6.55 -6.41 -11.33
N ASN A 74 7.85 -6.69 -11.45
CA ASN A 74 8.81 -5.88 -12.24
C ASN A 74 8.89 -4.42 -11.78
N ILE A 75 8.73 -4.15 -10.49
CA ILE A 75 8.89 -2.80 -9.94
C ILE A 75 10.38 -2.56 -9.67
N SER A 76 10.96 -1.56 -10.34
CA SER A 76 12.36 -1.17 -10.13
C SER A 76 12.54 -0.49 -8.77
N THR A 77 13.55 -0.95 -8.03
CA THR A 77 13.90 -0.42 -6.70
C THR A 77 15.35 0.06 -6.63
N THR A 78 16.04 0.12 -7.76
CA THR A 78 17.50 0.39 -7.84
C THR A 78 17.93 1.77 -7.35
N ILE A 79 16.98 2.69 -7.19
CA ILE A 79 17.23 4.05 -6.69
C ILE A 79 17.25 4.16 -5.16
N TYR A 80 16.85 3.09 -4.45
CA TYR A 80 16.78 3.04 -2.99
C TYR A 80 18.02 2.36 -2.42
N LEU A 81 18.40 2.74 -1.19
CA LEU A 81 19.60 2.17 -0.53
C LEU A 81 19.37 0.75 -0.03
N ASP A 82 18.16 0.47 0.42
CA ASP A 82 17.71 -0.85 0.84
C ASP A 82 16.22 -1.03 0.53
N VAL A 83 15.75 -2.27 0.51
CA VAL A 83 14.38 -2.65 0.20
C VAL A 83 13.90 -3.71 1.18
N LEU A 84 12.91 -3.33 1.98
CA LEU A 84 12.19 -4.23 2.87
C LEU A 84 10.85 -4.61 2.25
N TRP A 85 10.46 -5.87 2.40
CA TRP A 85 9.12 -6.33 2.03
C TRP A 85 8.60 -7.34 3.04
N ASN A 86 7.28 -7.51 3.10
CA ASN A 86 6.70 -8.59 3.89
C ASN A 86 6.60 -9.87 3.05
N SER A 87 6.92 -11.02 3.65
CA SER A 87 6.75 -12.35 3.03
C SER A 87 5.51 -13.10 3.54
N LYS A 88 4.85 -12.58 4.59
CA LYS A 88 3.64 -13.16 5.16
C LYS A 88 2.42 -12.79 4.33
N VAL A 89 1.61 -13.79 4.01
CA VAL A 89 0.29 -13.63 3.39
C VAL A 89 -0.73 -13.21 4.46
N PHE A 90 -1.45 -12.11 4.19
CA PHE A 90 -2.49 -11.60 5.09
C PHE A 90 -3.89 -11.64 4.48
N GLN A 91 -4.00 -11.59 3.15
CA GLN A 91 -5.26 -11.58 2.43
C GLN A 91 -5.60 -12.96 1.84
N SER A 92 -6.89 -13.32 1.85
CA SER A 92 -7.36 -14.52 1.13
C SER A 92 -7.22 -14.34 -0.39
N PRO A 93 -6.78 -15.36 -1.16
CA PRO A 93 -6.72 -15.29 -2.62
C PRO A 93 -8.07 -15.00 -3.30
N THR A 94 -9.19 -15.25 -2.63
CA THR A 94 -10.55 -14.98 -3.14
C THR A 94 -11.10 -13.61 -2.77
N SER A 95 -10.36 -12.86 -1.96
CA SER A 95 -10.75 -11.54 -1.46
C SER A 95 -10.27 -10.43 -2.37
N ASN A 96 -11.01 -9.32 -2.40
CA ASN A 96 -10.72 -8.14 -3.20
C ASN A 96 -10.30 -6.93 -2.34
N VAL A 97 -9.77 -7.15 -1.13
CA VAL A 97 -9.52 -6.07 -0.16
C VAL A 97 -8.07 -5.58 -0.08
N CYS A 98 -7.24 -5.86 -1.09
CA CYS A 98 -5.82 -5.46 -1.13
C CYS A 98 -5.64 -3.95 -0.97
N GLY A 99 -6.52 -3.15 -1.58
CA GLY A 99 -6.51 -1.69 -1.41
C GLY A 99 -6.74 -1.25 0.05
N GLN A 100 -7.60 -1.94 0.81
CA GLN A 100 -7.81 -1.67 2.23
C GLN A 100 -6.60 -2.04 3.07
N TYR A 101 -5.95 -3.16 2.77
CA TYR A 101 -4.69 -3.54 3.40
C TYR A 101 -3.62 -2.48 3.17
N CYS A 102 -3.49 -1.96 1.94
CA CYS A 102 -2.58 -0.88 1.62
C CYS A 102 -2.89 0.42 2.39
N ILE A 103 -4.17 0.80 2.46
CA ILE A 103 -4.61 1.97 3.24
C ILE A 103 -4.25 1.80 4.72
N TYR A 104 -4.51 0.63 5.30
CA TYR A 104 -4.19 0.36 6.70
C TYR A 104 -2.68 0.44 6.95
N PHE A 105 -1.88 -0.18 6.08
CA PHE A 105 -0.42 -0.15 6.17
C PHE A 105 0.09 1.30 6.16
N LEU A 106 -0.27 2.09 5.14
CA LEU A 106 0.20 3.48 5.04
C LEU A 106 -0.32 4.35 6.18
N PHE A 107 -1.58 4.18 6.59
CA PHE A 107 -2.13 4.88 7.75
C PHE A 107 -1.30 4.64 9.01
N LYS A 108 -0.98 3.38 9.33
CA LYS A 108 -0.14 3.05 10.48
C LYS A 108 1.30 3.50 10.28
N ARG A 109 1.84 3.38 9.08
CA ARG A 109 3.23 3.73 8.81
C ARG A 109 3.48 5.22 8.97
N CYS A 110 2.57 6.05 8.47
CA CYS A 110 2.63 7.51 8.63
C CYS A 110 2.29 7.99 10.06
N GLN A 111 1.72 7.13 10.92
CA GLN A 111 1.62 7.38 12.37
C GLN A 111 2.95 7.12 13.12
N GLY A 112 4.00 6.65 12.43
CA GLY A 112 5.31 6.39 13.01
C GLY A 112 5.54 4.96 13.47
N TYR A 113 4.60 4.04 13.24
CA TYR A 113 4.82 2.62 13.54
C TYR A 113 5.74 1.99 12.49
N SER A 114 6.73 1.20 12.91
CA SER A 114 7.60 0.48 11.98
C SER A 114 6.84 -0.61 11.23
N MET A 115 7.29 -0.96 10.01
CA MET A 115 6.74 -2.08 9.24
C MET A 115 6.67 -3.35 10.08
N HIS A 116 7.74 -3.71 10.79
CA HIS A 116 7.76 -4.89 11.66
C HIS A 116 6.65 -4.87 12.71
N TYR A 117 6.44 -3.73 13.38
CA TYR A 117 5.36 -3.59 14.35
C TYR A 117 3.99 -3.75 13.70
N ILE A 118 3.76 -3.11 12.55
CA ILE A 118 2.48 -3.17 11.82
C ILE A 118 2.14 -4.62 11.45
N LEU A 119 3.09 -5.33 10.86
CA LEU A 119 2.92 -6.73 10.43
C LEU A 119 2.66 -7.67 11.60
N ASN A 120 3.34 -7.46 12.73
CA ASN A 120 3.13 -8.25 13.95
C ASN A 120 1.80 -7.98 14.64
N GLN A 121 1.17 -6.83 14.42
CA GLN A 121 -0.15 -6.50 14.97
C GLN A 121 -1.29 -6.80 14.00
N LEU A 122 -0.99 -7.22 12.76
CA LEU A 122 -1.98 -7.50 11.73
C LEU A 122 -2.61 -8.89 11.94
N TYR A 123 -3.46 -9.01 12.96
CA TYR A 123 -4.30 -10.18 13.25
C TYR A 123 -5.76 -10.00 12.81
N ILE A 124 -5.99 -9.19 11.78
CA ILE A 124 -7.31 -8.90 11.25
C ILE A 124 -7.55 -9.65 9.96
N ASN A 125 -8.72 -10.27 9.84
CA ASN A 125 -9.16 -10.93 8.61
C ASN A 125 -9.70 -9.94 7.57
N ASP A 126 -9.93 -10.41 6.35
CA ASP A 126 -10.41 -9.59 5.23
C ASP A 126 -11.69 -8.81 5.57
N PHE A 127 -12.62 -9.42 6.30
CA PHE A 127 -13.85 -8.75 6.71
C PHE A 127 -13.58 -7.63 7.71
N GLN A 128 -12.75 -7.88 8.73
CA GLN A 128 -12.36 -6.87 9.71
C GLN A 128 -11.59 -5.71 9.05
N MET A 129 -10.71 -6.01 8.09
CA MET A 129 -10.00 -5.02 7.30
C MET A 129 -10.97 -4.14 6.48
N TYR A 130 -11.90 -4.77 5.77
CA TYR A 130 -12.95 -4.06 5.05
C TYR A 130 -13.77 -3.15 5.99
N GLN A 131 -14.20 -3.66 7.14
CA GLN A 131 -15.00 -2.90 8.11
C GLN A 131 -14.20 -1.74 8.72
N PHE A 132 -12.90 -1.92 8.99
CA PHE A 132 -12.04 -0.86 9.49
C PHE A 132 -12.05 0.34 8.54
N VAL A 133 -11.74 0.11 7.27
CA VAL A 133 -11.66 1.20 6.27
C VAL A 133 -13.05 1.80 6.01
N LYS A 134 -14.09 0.96 5.89
CA LYS A 134 -15.47 1.43 5.69
C LYS A 134 -15.96 2.31 6.85
N LYS A 135 -15.76 1.89 8.10
CA LYS A 135 -16.21 2.65 9.28
C LYS A 135 -15.42 3.94 9.44
N ARG A 136 -14.11 3.91 9.17
CA ARG A 136 -13.23 5.08 9.34
C ARG A 136 -13.46 6.15 8.29
N TYR A 137 -13.63 5.76 7.03
CA TYR A 137 -13.60 6.71 5.90
C TYR A 137 -14.93 6.81 5.16
N GLY A 138 -15.96 6.06 5.56
CA GLY A 138 -17.29 6.11 4.93
C GLY A 138 -17.33 5.60 3.48
N VAL A 139 -16.22 5.08 2.95
CA VAL A 139 -16.14 4.62 1.55
C VAL A 139 -16.52 3.14 1.43
N ARG A 140 -17.34 2.83 0.41
CA ARG A 140 -17.53 1.45 -0.06
C ARG A 140 -16.64 1.24 -1.26
N PHE A 141 -15.59 0.45 -1.11
CA PHE A 141 -14.79 0.06 -2.26
C PHE A 141 -15.60 -0.89 -3.14
N VAL A 142 -15.80 -0.48 -4.39
CA VAL A 142 -16.40 -1.30 -5.44
C VAL A 142 -15.25 -1.72 -6.33
N PHE A 143 -14.74 -2.93 -6.12
CA PHE A 143 -13.75 -3.50 -7.00
C PHE A 143 -14.47 -4.18 -8.14
N ARG A 144 -14.25 -3.68 -9.36
CA ARG A 144 -14.59 -4.42 -10.57
C ARG A 144 -13.54 -5.53 -10.68
N LYS A 145 -13.99 -6.78 -10.74
CA LYS A 145 -13.15 -7.88 -11.21
C LYS A 145 -12.85 -7.69 -12.69
#